data_AF-A0A847CIX3-F1
#
_entry.id   AF-A0A847CIX3-F1
#
_cell.length_a   1.000
_cell.length_b   1.000
_cell.length_c   1.000
_cell.angle_alpha   90.00
_cell.angle_beta   90.00
_cell.angle_gamma   90.00
#
_symmetry.space_group_name_H-M   'P 1'
#
loop_
_entity.id
_entity.type
_entity.pdbx_description
1 polymer ?
#
loop_
_entity_poly.entity_id
_entity_poly.type
_entity_poly.pdbx_seq_one_letter_code
_entity_poly.pdbx_strand_id
1 'polypeptide(L)'
;MNLNIFDKAISIFISILALIIGILFVINYENFWFFIYITLIIFFTLSLIKNIKTKNYKPLIINLIAIIILIFYKYFYYNLIHVLFGWWIIINGFISFIEYYIARRDMLPNAISHFIMTILNLVIGMLIITSVINSPIILSNLIGAYLIITSSFNLGYYILNLLPISISQRFSISMPIIFSIIFPSQIYVSMDKLIKKKEILPNTKVSNKGVDVLIHIKDYGTESVGHVDIAVDNYIYSYGLHDPKTRALFGTFGDGVLFKLNKEISLNHSVHQEDKMIIMFNLNISDTQKEIIENKLENLLKDAYEWKPEAQYLFENNKPNNKSFDYASRVYKFTDAKMYKFKKEKFKTYFAATTNCVLLSDYLIRSKGINLIRLNGIVTPGTYLQFLVSESIKDNSIVNKVSIYTHHNLKDGFILYTFNGLKRKEDYRIVRKQVFIDEQNFKVDIDEIDEYSTHAVIFDKEKPVATGRVYQDETGLVHIGRICVLKEYRKHKLASIIMKELEIIGFAWNDTITLSSQVSAQGFYSKLGYKPHGEVYFDEWCEHIDMYKKRV
;
A
#
# COMPACT_ATOMS: atom_id res chain seq x y z
N MET A 1 24.21 6.98 4.92
CA MET A 1 23.32 5.90 5.39
C MET A 1 23.78 5.47 6.79
N ASN A 2 23.45 6.25 7.82
CA ASN A 2 23.77 5.90 9.21
C ASN A 2 22.51 5.30 9.85
N LEU A 3 22.40 3.97 9.84
CA LEU A 3 21.47 3.27 10.74
C LEU A 3 21.77 3.72 12.17
N ASN A 4 20.74 3.96 12.97
CA ASN A 4 20.89 4.30 14.38
C ASN A 4 21.75 3.22 15.06
N ILE A 5 22.68 3.62 15.94
CA ILE A 5 23.63 2.69 16.61
C ILE A 5 22.86 1.55 17.29
N PHE A 6 21.67 1.86 17.83
CA PHE A 6 20.76 0.90 18.42
C PHE A 6 20.24 -0.15 17.42
N ASP A 7 19.82 0.27 16.22
CA ASP A 7 19.33 -0.64 15.18
C ASP A 7 20.46 -1.53 14.63
N LYS A 8 21.68 -0.98 14.53
CA LYS A 8 22.88 -1.76 14.17
C LYS A 8 23.18 -2.81 15.24
N ALA A 9 23.13 -2.44 16.52
CA ALA A 9 23.35 -3.36 17.63
C ALA A 9 22.31 -4.50 17.67
N ILE A 10 21.02 -4.18 17.44
CA ILE A 10 19.96 -5.19 17.32
C ILE A 10 20.21 -6.12 16.14
N SER A 11 20.56 -5.58 14.97
CA SER A 11 20.80 -6.39 13.76
C SER A 11 22.00 -7.33 13.93
N ILE A 12 23.06 -6.86 14.60
CA ILE A 12 24.21 -7.67 14.99
C ILE A 12 23.79 -8.76 15.98
N PHE A 13 23.03 -8.41 17.01
CA PHE A 13 22.52 -9.37 17.99
C PHE A 13 21.65 -10.47 17.35
N ILE A 14 20.72 -10.09 16.46
CA ILE A 14 19.88 -11.03 15.72
C ILE A 14 20.75 -11.95 14.84
N SER A 15 21.76 -11.40 14.17
CA SER A 15 22.67 -12.20 13.33
C SER A 15 23.50 -13.19 14.17
N ILE A 16 23.98 -12.78 15.35
CA ILE A 16 24.68 -13.66 16.28
C ILE A 16 23.75 -14.75 16.80
N LEU A 17 22.51 -14.40 17.19
CA LEU A 17 21.52 -15.36 17.66
C LEU A 17 21.19 -16.39 16.58
N ALA A 18 20.96 -15.95 15.34
CA ALA A 18 20.70 -16.84 14.21
C ALA A 18 21.89 -17.75 13.88
N LEU A 19 23.13 -17.24 14.02
CA LEU A 19 24.34 -18.04 13.90
C LEU A 19 24.41 -19.14 14.97
N ILE A 20 24.14 -18.79 16.24
CA ILE A 20 24.10 -19.75 17.35
C ILE A 20 23.04 -20.81 17.11
N ILE A 21 21.83 -20.41 16.70
CA ILE A 21 20.75 -21.34 16.35
C ILE A 21 21.19 -22.27 15.21
N GLY A 22 21.84 -21.74 14.18
CA GLY A 22 22.39 -22.53 13.09
C GLY A 22 23.39 -23.58 13.55
N ILE A 23 24.32 -23.21 14.45
CA ILE A 23 25.29 -24.12 15.05
C ILE A 23 24.60 -25.19 15.90
N LEU A 24 23.58 -24.83 16.69
CA LEU A 24 22.81 -25.77 17.51
C LEU A 24 22.08 -26.81 16.65
N PHE A 25 21.54 -26.41 15.49
CA PHE A 25 20.97 -27.34 14.53
C PHE A 25 21.99 -28.34 13.97
N VAL A 26 23.27 -27.96 13.81
CA VAL A 26 24.30 -28.88 13.30
C VAL A 26 24.84 -29.80 14.41
N ILE A 27 25.13 -29.26 15.59
CA ILE A 27 25.86 -29.97 16.65
C ILE A 27 24.92 -30.71 17.61
N ASN A 28 23.72 -30.18 17.87
CA ASN A 28 22.82 -30.70 18.91
C ASN A 28 21.34 -30.68 18.48
N TYR A 29 21.09 -31.23 17.29
CA TYR A 29 19.79 -31.14 16.64
C TYR A 29 18.65 -31.75 17.46
N GLU A 30 18.86 -32.87 18.16
CA GLU A 30 17.82 -33.56 18.92
C GLU A 30 17.26 -32.70 20.05
N ASN A 31 18.14 -32.13 20.86
CA ASN A 31 17.76 -31.23 21.95
C ASN A 31 17.16 -29.93 21.42
N PHE A 32 17.65 -29.43 20.29
CA PHE A 32 17.11 -28.20 19.71
C PHE A 32 15.70 -28.41 19.13
N TRP A 33 15.44 -29.53 18.46
CA TRP A 33 14.09 -29.90 18.03
C TRP A 33 13.15 -30.10 19.21
N PHE A 34 13.63 -30.69 20.30
CA PHE A 34 12.85 -30.82 21.54
C PHE A 34 12.54 -29.44 22.16
N PHE A 35 13.49 -28.50 22.13
CA PHE A 35 13.27 -27.13 22.58
C PHE A 35 12.21 -26.40 21.74
N ILE A 36 12.25 -26.53 20.40
CA ILE A 36 11.21 -26.00 19.50
C ILE A 36 9.84 -26.59 19.84
N TYR A 37 9.78 -27.89 20.05
CA TYR A 37 8.56 -28.60 20.44
C TYR A 37 7.94 -28.05 21.73
N ILE A 38 8.73 -27.91 22.80
CA ILE A 38 8.29 -27.32 24.07
C ILE A 38 7.79 -25.89 23.86
N THR A 39 8.53 -25.10 23.08
CA THR A 39 8.17 -23.70 22.79
C THR A 39 6.85 -23.58 22.04
N LEU A 40 6.57 -24.47 21.09
CA LEU A 40 5.29 -24.53 20.37
C LEU A 40 4.12 -24.87 21.32
N ILE A 41 4.30 -25.82 22.23
CA ILE A 41 3.28 -26.14 23.24
C ILE A 41 3.00 -24.94 24.14
N ILE A 42 4.05 -24.26 24.62
CA ILE A 42 3.91 -23.05 25.45
C ILE A 42 3.18 -21.95 24.66
N PHE A 43 3.52 -21.76 23.39
CA PHE A 43 2.85 -20.78 22.54
C PHE A 43 1.35 -21.05 22.38
N PHE A 44 0.97 -22.28 22.03
CA PHE A 44 -0.45 -22.63 21.86
C PHE A 44 -1.23 -22.59 23.17
N THR A 45 -0.62 -22.96 24.30
CA THR A 45 -1.26 -22.86 25.63
C THR A 45 -1.49 -21.40 26.04
N LEU A 46 -0.49 -20.52 25.87
CA LEU A 46 -0.64 -19.08 26.11
C LEU A 46 -1.69 -18.45 25.19
N SER A 47 -1.71 -18.84 23.92
CA SER A 47 -2.73 -18.40 22.94
C SER A 47 -4.13 -18.84 23.38
N LEU A 48 -4.28 -20.07 23.86
CA LEU A 48 -5.55 -20.59 24.38
C LEU A 48 -6.01 -19.82 25.63
N ILE A 49 -5.11 -19.57 26.60
CA ILE A 49 -5.42 -18.75 27.79
C ILE A 49 -5.87 -17.33 27.38
N LYS A 50 -5.16 -16.70 26.44
CA LYS A 50 -5.51 -15.38 25.93
C LYS A 50 -6.90 -15.38 25.29
N ASN A 51 -7.20 -16.36 24.44
CA ASN A 51 -8.47 -16.48 23.74
C ASN A 51 -9.65 -16.76 24.68
N ILE A 52 -9.44 -17.53 25.75
CA ILE A 52 -10.43 -17.71 26.84
C ILE A 52 -10.70 -16.37 27.54
N LYS A 53 -9.64 -15.63 27.93
CA LYS A 53 -9.78 -14.33 28.59
C LYS A 53 -10.51 -13.29 27.73
N THR A 54 -10.29 -13.30 26.42
CA THR A 54 -10.92 -12.36 25.48
C THR A 54 -12.28 -12.82 24.94
N LYS A 55 -12.80 -13.97 25.39
CA LYS A 55 -14.04 -14.60 24.90
C LYS A 55 -14.05 -14.79 23.37
N ASN A 56 -12.89 -15.02 22.76
CA ASN A 56 -12.76 -15.29 21.32
C ASN A 56 -12.68 -16.80 21.08
N TYR A 57 -13.82 -17.42 20.77
CA TYR A 57 -13.94 -18.88 20.69
C TYR A 57 -13.52 -19.47 19.33
N LYS A 58 -13.45 -18.68 18.25
CA LYS A 58 -13.06 -19.16 16.91
C LYS A 58 -11.69 -19.85 16.87
N PRO A 59 -10.60 -19.27 17.41
CA PRO A 59 -9.28 -19.92 17.43
C PRO A 59 -9.12 -21.01 18.51
N LEU A 60 -10.09 -21.16 19.42
CA LEU A 60 -9.96 -22.02 20.60
C LEU A 60 -9.90 -23.51 20.23
N ILE A 61 -10.76 -23.92 19.29
CA ILE A 61 -10.79 -25.30 18.76
C ILE A 61 -9.47 -25.63 18.05
N ILE A 62 -8.96 -24.71 17.23
CA ILE A 62 -7.71 -24.88 16.48
C ILE A 62 -6.53 -25.06 17.45
N ASN A 63 -6.42 -24.20 18.47
CA ASN A 63 -5.36 -24.30 19.46
C ASN A 63 -5.45 -25.61 20.26
N LEU A 64 -6.66 -26.06 20.63
CA LEU A 64 -6.86 -27.31 21.37
C LEU A 64 -6.43 -28.52 20.53
N ILE A 65 -6.85 -28.56 19.27
CA ILE A 65 -6.45 -29.60 18.31
C ILE A 65 -4.93 -29.60 18.12
N ALA A 66 -4.31 -28.43 17.95
CA ALA A 66 -2.86 -28.31 17.80
C ALA A 66 -2.11 -28.87 19.02
N ILE A 67 -2.55 -28.56 20.25
CA ILE A 67 -1.96 -29.09 21.49
C ILE A 67 -2.12 -30.60 21.57
N ILE A 68 -3.31 -31.13 21.27
CA ILE A 68 -3.58 -32.59 21.27
C ILE A 68 -2.65 -33.28 20.27
N ILE A 69 -2.56 -32.77 19.04
CA ILE A 69 -1.68 -33.33 18.01
C ILE A 69 -0.21 -33.31 18.48
N LEU A 70 0.26 -32.21 19.06
CA LEU A 70 1.64 -32.11 19.54
C LEU A 70 1.93 -33.11 20.68
N ILE A 71 1.01 -33.26 21.64
CA ILE A 71 1.19 -34.17 22.80
C ILE A 71 1.16 -35.63 22.38
N PHE A 72 0.16 -36.04 21.59
CA PHE A 72 -0.05 -37.44 21.22
C PHE A 72 0.88 -37.90 20.08
N TYR A 73 1.35 -36.98 19.25
CA TYR A 73 2.26 -37.27 18.16
C TYR A 73 3.54 -36.45 18.27
N LYS A 74 4.39 -36.81 19.24
CA LYS A 74 5.66 -36.13 19.52
C LYS A 74 6.51 -35.91 18.27
N TYR A 75 6.54 -36.82 17.30
CA TYR A 75 7.33 -36.66 16.07
C TYR A 75 6.59 -35.97 14.91
N PHE A 76 5.32 -35.61 15.10
CA PHE A 76 4.49 -34.99 14.06
C PHE A 76 5.00 -33.61 13.64
N TYR A 77 5.48 -32.80 14.58
CA TYR A 77 5.99 -31.45 14.24
C TYR A 77 7.19 -31.52 13.28
N TYR A 78 8.08 -32.50 13.47
CA TYR A 78 9.24 -32.69 12.60
C TYR A 78 8.79 -33.12 11.20
N ASN A 79 7.95 -34.14 11.10
CA ASN A 79 7.42 -34.63 9.83
C ASN A 79 6.64 -33.53 9.10
N LEU A 80 5.84 -32.74 9.84
CA LEU A 80 5.10 -31.60 9.30
C LEU A 80 6.06 -30.55 8.71
N ILE A 81 7.08 -30.13 9.46
CA ILE A 81 8.05 -29.13 8.98
C ILE A 81 8.82 -29.65 7.76
N HIS A 82 9.21 -30.93 7.77
CA HIS A 82 9.89 -31.57 6.65
C HIS A 82 9.04 -31.60 5.38
N VAL A 83 7.78 -32.01 5.48
CA VAL A 83 6.84 -32.04 4.34
C VAL A 83 6.55 -30.63 3.83
N LEU A 84 6.33 -29.66 4.72
CA LEU A 84 6.13 -28.25 4.34
C LEU A 84 7.35 -27.68 3.61
N PHE A 85 8.56 -27.99 4.09
CA PHE A 85 9.81 -27.57 3.46
C PHE A 85 10.03 -28.27 2.10
N GLY A 86 9.71 -29.55 1.98
CA GLY A 86 9.76 -30.26 0.69
C GLY A 86 8.81 -29.64 -0.34
N TRP A 87 7.55 -29.36 0.05
CA TRP A 87 6.59 -28.67 -0.81
C TRP A 87 7.05 -27.27 -1.21
N TRP A 88 7.70 -26.54 -0.30
CA TRP A 88 8.29 -25.24 -0.61
C TRP A 88 9.31 -25.30 -1.74
N ILE A 89 10.24 -26.25 -1.67
CA ILE A 89 11.26 -26.42 -2.71
C ILE A 89 10.60 -26.81 -4.02
N ILE A 90 9.60 -27.71 -4.00
CA ILE A 90 8.84 -28.06 -5.21
C ILE A 90 8.16 -26.83 -5.82
N ILE A 91 7.52 -25.99 -5.01
CA ILE A 91 6.91 -24.73 -5.48
C ILE A 91 7.97 -23.84 -6.14
N ASN A 92 9.17 -23.70 -5.55
CA ASN A 92 10.26 -22.95 -6.17
C ASN A 92 10.73 -23.59 -7.48
N GLY A 93 10.74 -24.92 -7.57
CA GLY A 93 11.00 -25.65 -8.80
C GLY A 93 10.00 -25.30 -9.90
N PHE A 94 8.71 -25.23 -9.58
CA PHE A 94 7.68 -24.79 -10.52
C PHE A 94 7.82 -23.31 -10.92
N ILE A 95 8.17 -22.42 -9.98
CA ILE A 95 8.46 -21.01 -10.26
C ILE A 95 9.65 -20.90 -11.23
N SER A 96 10.76 -21.58 -10.93
CA SER A 96 11.95 -21.62 -11.80
C SER A 96 11.65 -22.23 -13.17
N PHE A 97 10.72 -23.19 -13.26
CA PHE A 97 10.29 -23.75 -14.54
C PHE A 97 9.57 -22.70 -15.40
N ILE A 98 8.66 -21.94 -14.79
CA ILE A 98 7.98 -20.83 -15.46
C ILE A 98 9.02 -19.78 -15.88
N GLU A 99 9.99 -19.44 -15.04
CA GLU A 99 11.08 -18.52 -15.40
C GLU A 99 11.95 -19.05 -16.53
N TYR A 100 12.24 -20.34 -16.58
CA TYR A 100 12.91 -20.99 -17.70
C TYR A 100 12.11 -20.82 -18.99
N TYR A 101 10.80 -21.10 -18.94
CA TYR A 101 9.91 -20.93 -20.08
C TYR A 101 9.90 -19.48 -20.58
N ILE A 102 9.76 -18.50 -19.67
CA ILE A 102 9.83 -17.07 -19.98
C ILE A 102 11.17 -16.73 -20.62
N ALA A 103 12.27 -17.12 -19.99
CA ALA A 103 13.62 -16.82 -20.45
C ALA A 103 13.89 -17.41 -21.84
N ARG A 104 13.42 -18.63 -22.11
CA ARG A 104 13.56 -19.26 -23.42
C ARG A 104 12.70 -18.56 -24.49
N ARG A 105 11.43 -18.30 -24.19
CA ARG A 105 10.49 -17.64 -25.12
C ARG A 105 10.89 -16.20 -25.43
N ASP A 106 11.39 -15.49 -24.44
CA ASP A 106 11.78 -14.08 -24.55
C ASP A 106 13.28 -13.90 -24.87
N MET A 107 14.00 -14.99 -25.14
CA MET A 107 15.42 -15.01 -25.52
C MET A 107 16.34 -14.33 -24.49
N LEU A 108 16.07 -14.52 -23.21
CA LEU A 108 16.90 -14.04 -22.10
C LEU A 108 18.12 -14.97 -21.88
N PRO A 109 19.29 -14.43 -21.50
CA PRO A 109 20.54 -15.19 -21.43
C PRO A 109 20.60 -16.21 -20.29
N ASN A 110 19.70 -16.12 -19.30
CA ASN A 110 19.69 -16.93 -18.09
C ASN A 110 18.71 -18.13 -18.15
N ALA A 111 18.25 -18.53 -19.33
CA ALA A 111 17.34 -19.67 -19.46
C ALA A 111 17.95 -20.97 -18.89
N ILE A 112 19.21 -21.27 -19.22
CA ILE A 112 19.87 -22.51 -18.78
C ILE A 112 19.97 -22.59 -17.25
N SER A 113 20.29 -21.47 -16.58
CA SER A 113 20.37 -21.47 -15.11
C SER A 113 19.03 -21.80 -14.46
N HIS A 114 17.93 -21.27 -15.01
CA HIS A 114 16.57 -21.55 -14.51
C HIS A 114 16.16 -23.00 -14.74
N PHE A 115 16.56 -23.58 -15.88
CA PHE A 115 16.34 -25.01 -16.15
C PHE A 115 17.06 -25.90 -15.14
N ILE A 116 18.34 -25.63 -14.86
CA ILE A 116 19.12 -26.37 -13.87
C ILE A 116 18.48 -26.24 -12.48
N MET A 117 18.10 -25.02 -12.08
CA MET A 117 17.43 -24.79 -10.78
C MET A 117 16.08 -25.49 -10.67
N THR A 118 15.33 -25.59 -11.77
CA THR A 118 14.08 -26.36 -11.83
C THR A 118 14.33 -27.82 -11.47
N ILE A 119 15.28 -28.48 -12.15
CA ILE A 119 15.60 -29.89 -11.92
C ILE A 119 16.07 -30.09 -10.49
N LEU A 120 17.02 -29.27 -10.02
CA LEU A 120 17.56 -29.37 -8.67
C LEU A 120 16.44 -29.25 -7.63
N ASN A 121 15.59 -28.23 -7.74
CA ASN A 121 14.51 -28.01 -6.78
C ASN A 121 13.46 -29.14 -6.80
N LEU A 122 13.03 -29.61 -7.98
CA LEU A 122 12.04 -30.68 -8.07
C LEU A 122 12.60 -32.01 -7.51
N VAL A 123 13.86 -32.35 -7.81
CA VAL A 123 14.50 -33.57 -7.30
C VAL A 123 14.70 -33.49 -5.79
N ILE A 124 15.30 -32.41 -5.29
CA ILE A 124 15.54 -32.22 -3.85
C ILE A 124 14.23 -32.18 -3.08
N GLY A 125 13.24 -31.43 -3.57
CA GLY A 125 11.92 -31.33 -2.96
C GLY A 125 11.22 -32.68 -2.88
N MET A 126 11.26 -33.48 -3.95
CA MET A 126 10.66 -34.82 -3.96
C MET A 126 11.38 -35.79 -3.02
N LEU A 127 12.72 -35.76 -2.96
CA LEU A 127 13.51 -36.59 -2.03
C LEU A 127 13.22 -36.27 -0.56
N ILE A 128 12.95 -34.99 -0.26
CA ILE A 128 12.50 -34.54 1.06
C ILE A 128 11.07 -35.05 1.32
N ILE A 129 10.08 -34.80 0.44
CA ILE A 129 8.69 -35.22 0.71
C ILE A 129 8.55 -36.75 0.86
N THR A 130 9.19 -37.52 -0.02
CA THR A 130 9.09 -38.99 -0.04
C THR A 130 9.83 -39.68 1.09
N SER A 131 10.41 -38.90 2.01
CA SER A 131 11.11 -39.39 3.19
C SER A 131 12.36 -40.24 2.92
N VAL A 132 12.82 -40.31 1.67
CA VAL A 132 14.11 -40.92 1.30
C VAL A 132 15.26 -40.22 2.04
N ILE A 133 15.09 -38.93 2.34
CA ILE A 133 16.00 -38.10 3.16
C ILE A 133 15.31 -37.68 4.49
N ASN A 134 14.39 -38.47 5.05
CA ASN A 134 13.73 -38.18 6.33
C ASN A 134 14.63 -38.49 7.53
N SER A 135 15.83 -37.91 7.51
CA SER A 135 16.71 -37.89 8.66
C SER A 135 16.60 -36.52 9.31
N PRO A 136 16.19 -36.44 10.57
CA PRO A 136 16.21 -35.17 11.29
C PRO A 136 17.61 -34.57 11.32
N ILE A 137 18.66 -35.38 11.23
CA ILE A 137 20.04 -34.93 11.08
C ILE A 137 20.26 -34.16 9.77
N ILE A 138 19.76 -34.67 8.64
CA ILE A 138 19.99 -34.04 7.33
C ILE A 138 19.22 -32.72 7.24
N LEU A 139 17.95 -32.69 7.65
CA LEU A 139 17.16 -31.47 7.67
C LEU A 139 17.81 -30.41 8.59
N SER A 140 18.28 -30.83 9.76
CA SER A 140 18.94 -29.92 10.71
C SER A 140 20.26 -29.41 10.17
N ASN A 141 21.05 -30.24 9.51
CA ASN A 141 22.28 -29.81 8.85
C ASN A 141 22.02 -28.82 7.72
N LEU A 142 20.96 -29.01 6.93
CA LEU A 142 20.57 -28.06 5.87
C LEU A 142 20.11 -26.71 6.44
N ILE A 143 19.21 -26.74 7.44
CA ILE A 143 18.74 -25.53 8.14
C ILE A 143 19.91 -24.83 8.83
N GLY A 144 20.74 -25.59 9.52
CA GLY A 144 21.92 -25.13 10.25
C GLY A 144 22.94 -24.49 9.32
N ALA A 145 23.33 -25.16 8.24
CA ALA A 145 24.23 -24.61 7.23
C ALA A 145 23.69 -23.34 6.59
N TYR A 146 22.40 -23.32 6.23
CA TYR A 146 21.76 -22.12 5.69
C TYR A 146 21.82 -20.94 6.67
N LEU A 147 21.46 -21.16 7.95
CA LEU A 147 21.51 -20.13 8.98
C LEU A 147 22.94 -19.66 9.25
N ILE A 148 23.92 -20.57 9.29
CA ILE A 148 25.33 -20.22 9.50
C ILE A 148 25.84 -19.35 8.36
N ILE A 149 25.61 -19.76 7.11
CA ILE A 149 26.07 -19.02 5.92
C ILE A 149 25.42 -17.63 5.91
N THR A 150 24.10 -17.57 5.97
CA THR A 150 23.35 -16.31 5.89
C THR A 150 23.67 -15.37 7.04
N SER A 151 23.76 -15.88 8.27
CA SER A 151 24.08 -15.10 9.46
C SER A 151 25.52 -14.61 9.48
N SER A 152 26.48 -15.41 9.00
CA SER A 152 27.88 -14.99 8.88
C SER A 152 28.04 -13.85 7.88
N PHE A 153 27.36 -13.94 6.73
CA PHE A 153 27.35 -12.86 5.74
C PHE A 153 26.69 -11.59 6.29
N ASN A 154 25.53 -11.71 6.95
CA ASN A 154 24.83 -10.56 7.54
C ASN A 154 25.65 -9.92 8.66
N LEU A 155 26.26 -10.72 9.54
CA LEU A 155 27.12 -10.24 10.62
C LEU A 155 28.33 -9.49 10.07
N GLY A 156 29.02 -10.08 9.08
CA GLY A 156 30.12 -9.42 8.38
C GLY A 156 29.68 -8.09 7.74
N TYR A 157 28.51 -8.07 7.09
CA TYR A 157 27.94 -6.84 6.53
C TYR A 157 27.68 -5.77 7.59
N TYR A 158 27.04 -6.10 8.71
CA TYR A 158 26.74 -5.12 9.75
C TYR A 158 28.01 -4.62 10.45
N ILE A 159 29.00 -5.48 10.67
CA ILE A 159 30.31 -5.10 11.24
C ILE A 159 31.07 -4.18 10.27
N LEU A 160 31.13 -4.52 8.98
CA LEU A 160 31.79 -3.67 7.98
C LEU A 160 31.12 -2.29 7.84
N ASN A 161 29.80 -2.20 8.04
CA ASN A 161 29.07 -0.92 8.09
C ASN A 161 29.23 -0.14 9.42
N LEU A 162 30.00 -0.66 10.39
CA LEU A 162 30.51 0.14 11.51
C LEU A 162 31.81 0.88 11.13
N LEU A 163 32.53 0.39 10.12
CA LEU A 163 33.74 1.03 9.60
C LEU A 163 33.38 2.07 8.52
N PRO A 164 34.15 3.17 8.40
CA PRO A 164 33.92 4.21 7.39
C PRO A 164 34.40 3.80 5.98
N ILE A 165 34.24 2.53 5.59
CA ILE A 165 34.79 1.96 4.35
C ILE A 165 33.64 1.60 3.40
N SER A 166 33.62 2.18 2.19
CA SER A 166 32.57 1.96 1.18
C SER A 166 32.87 0.71 0.32
N ILE A 167 32.74 -0.48 0.89
CA ILE A 167 32.88 -1.73 0.12
C ILE A 167 31.65 -1.92 -0.79
N SER A 168 31.89 -2.12 -2.09
CA SER A 168 30.84 -2.38 -3.09
C SER A 168 30.13 -3.71 -2.80
N GLN A 169 28.84 -3.65 -2.49
CA GLN A 169 28.02 -4.80 -2.10
C GLN A 169 27.65 -5.65 -3.31
N ARG A 170 27.91 -6.96 -3.26
CA ARG A 170 27.55 -7.89 -4.35
C ARG A 170 26.70 -9.10 -3.96
N PHE A 171 26.45 -9.36 -2.67
CA PHE A 171 25.74 -10.58 -2.27
C PHE A 171 24.77 -10.33 -1.10
N SER A 172 23.50 -10.69 -1.30
CA SER A 172 22.45 -10.73 -0.27
C SER A 172 21.56 -11.94 -0.52
N ILE A 173 21.32 -12.77 0.52
CA ILE A 173 20.49 -13.97 0.43
C ILE A 173 19.10 -13.65 1.00
N SER A 174 18.06 -13.97 0.23
CA SER A 174 16.64 -13.73 0.54
C SER A 174 16.05 -14.78 1.49
N MET A 175 15.04 -14.40 2.30
CA MET A 175 14.27 -15.37 3.09
C MET A 175 13.51 -16.38 2.20
N PRO A 176 13.29 -17.62 2.67
CA PRO A 176 12.47 -18.61 1.99
C PRO A 176 11.06 -18.10 1.68
N ILE A 177 10.59 -18.32 0.45
CA ILE A 177 9.31 -17.83 -0.12
C ILE A 177 8.08 -18.24 0.72
N ILE A 178 8.15 -19.33 1.47
CA ILE A 178 7.08 -19.73 2.40
C ILE A 178 6.74 -18.63 3.40
N PHE A 179 7.73 -17.88 3.89
CA PHE A 179 7.48 -16.83 4.89
C PHE A 179 6.81 -15.60 4.29
N SER A 180 6.98 -15.32 3.00
CA SER A 180 6.28 -14.20 2.34
C SER A 180 4.87 -14.56 1.85
N ILE A 181 4.59 -15.84 1.63
CA ILE A 181 3.26 -16.35 1.24
C ILE A 181 2.37 -16.67 2.45
N ILE A 182 2.95 -17.23 3.53
CA ILE A 182 2.21 -17.66 4.73
C ILE A 182 1.97 -16.50 5.71
N PHE A 183 2.80 -15.45 5.70
CA PHE A 183 2.44 -14.20 6.34
C PHE A 183 1.59 -13.40 5.37
N PRO A 184 0.25 -13.39 5.52
CA PRO A 184 -0.53 -12.37 4.83
C PRO A 184 0.06 -11.00 5.19
N SER A 185 -0.06 -10.03 4.28
CA SER A 185 0.21 -8.60 4.49
C SER A 185 -0.56 -7.96 5.67
N GLN A 186 -1.12 -8.77 6.57
CA GLN A 186 -1.70 -8.45 7.87
C GLN A 186 -0.71 -7.88 8.89
N ILE A 187 0.51 -7.50 8.48
CA ILE A 187 1.05 -6.26 9.03
C ILE A 187 0.25 -5.13 8.38
N TYR A 188 -1.02 -4.99 8.80
CA TYR A 188 -1.60 -3.67 8.95
C TYR A 188 -0.58 -2.95 9.82
N VAL A 189 0.29 -2.16 9.20
CA VAL A 189 0.93 -1.06 9.91
C VAL A 189 -0.27 -0.34 10.49
N SER A 190 -0.47 -0.43 11.80
CA SER A 190 -1.60 0.20 12.46
C SER A 190 -1.56 1.65 12.01
N MET A 191 -2.52 2.07 11.17
CA MET A 191 -2.51 3.41 10.59
C MET A 191 -2.40 4.43 11.72
N ASP A 192 -2.99 4.14 12.88
CA ASP A 192 -2.87 4.88 14.13
C ASP A 192 -1.43 5.22 14.58
N LYS A 193 -0.42 4.37 14.30
CA LYS A 193 0.99 4.67 14.61
C LYS A 193 1.64 5.58 13.57
N LEU A 194 1.27 5.45 12.28
CA LEU A 194 1.69 6.37 11.22
C LEU A 194 1.06 7.74 11.43
N ILE A 195 -0.23 7.77 11.76
CA ILE A 195 -1.05 8.95 12.08
C ILE A 195 -0.50 9.71 13.30
N LYS A 196 0.01 9.00 14.31
CA LYS A 196 0.47 9.63 15.56
C LYS A 196 1.88 10.23 15.52
N LYS A 197 2.74 9.89 14.54
CA LYS A 197 4.19 10.21 14.62
C LYS A 197 4.71 11.20 13.56
N LYS A 198 3.94 11.54 12.53
CA LYS A 198 4.25 12.62 11.58
C LYS A 198 2.96 13.30 11.16
N GLU A 199 3.01 14.62 10.98
CA GLU A 199 1.94 15.42 10.40
C GLU A 199 1.42 14.75 9.13
N ILE A 200 0.29 14.07 9.26
CA ILE A 200 -0.53 13.76 8.10
C ILE A 200 -1.07 15.12 7.66
N LEU A 201 -0.64 15.55 6.49
CA LEU A 201 -1.34 16.56 5.73
C LEU A 201 -2.24 15.79 4.77
N PRO A 202 -3.54 15.60 5.08
CA PRO A 202 -4.47 15.15 4.07
C PRO A 202 -4.55 16.28 3.05
N ASN A 203 -4.30 15.96 1.78
CA ASN A 203 -4.36 16.91 0.67
C ASN A 203 -3.45 18.16 0.78
N THR A 204 -2.14 17.97 0.88
CA THR A 204 -1.25 19.00 0.32
C THR A 204 -1.18 18.90 -1.20
N LYS A 205 -1.07 20.06 -1.87
CA LYS A 205 -0.65 20.16 -3.28
C LYS A 205 0.42 19.11 -3.58
N VAL A 206 0.16 18.33 -4.64
CA VAL A 206 1.13 17.39 -5.17
C VAL A 206 2.43 18.16 -5.39
N SER A 207 3.52 17.73 -4.74
CA SER A 207 4.83 18.22 -5.14
C SER A 207 5.01 17.79 -6.60
N ASN A 208 5.06 18.77 -7.51
CA ASN A 208 5.28 18.53 -8.94
C ASN A 208 6.75 18.26 -9.27
N LYS A 209 7.62 18.24 -8.26
CA LYS A 209 9.05 18.00 -8.43
C LYS A 209 9.49 16.88 -7.49
N GLY A 210 10.07 15.84 -8.07
CA GLY A 210 10.71 14.75 -7.32
C GLY A 210 10.22 13.37 -7.73
N VAL A 211 10.64 12.37 -6.96
CA VAL A 211 10.26 10.97 -7.15
C VAL A 211 9.46 10.51 -5.95
N ASP A 212 8.30 9.95 -6.21
CA ASP A 212 7.44 9.36 -5.17
C ASP A 212 7.24 7.87 -5.44
N VAL A 213 7.10 7.13 -4.34
CA VAL A 213 6.65 5.74 -4.38
C VAL A 213 5.20 5.70 -3.91
N LEU A 214 4.32 5.11 -4.69
CA LEU A 214 2.90 4.98 -4.38
C LEU A 214 2.56 3.52 -4.09
N ILE A 215 1.91 3.27 -2.95
CA ILE A 215 1.38 1.96 -2.58
C ILE A 215 -0.14 2.05 -2.63
N HIS A 216 -0.73 1.35 -3.59
CA HIS A 216 -2.18 1.22 -3.73
C HIS A 216 -2.66 0.02 -2.92
N ILE A 217 -3.69 0.21 -2.11
CA ILE A 217 -4.27 -0.80 -1.22
C ILE A 217 -5.79 -0.77 -1.38
N LYS A 218 -6.40 -1.96 -1.40
CA LYS A 218 -7.85 -2.14 -1.38
C LYS A 218 -8.26 -3.05 -0.23
N ASP A 219 -9.43 -2.80 0.36
CA ASP A 219 -9.91 -3.55 1.53
C ASP A 219 -10.20 -5.04 1.22
N TYR A 220 -10.38 -5.42 -0.05
CA TYR A 220 -10.73 -6.77 -0.49
C TYR A 220 -10.24 -7.09 -1.91
N GLY A 221 -10.10 -8.39 -2.23
CA GLY A 221 -9.72 -8.90 -3.55
C GLY A 221 -8.21 -9.12 -3.75
N THR A 222 -7.78 -9.49 -4.96
CA THR A 222 -6.35 -9.73 -5.29
C THR A 222 -5.47 -8.48 -5.14
N GLU A 223 -6.08 -7.29 -5.18
CA GLU A 223 -5.41 -6.00 -4.95
C GLU A 223 -5.20 -5.68 -3.46
N SER A 224 -5.70 -6.51 -2.52
CA SER A 224 -5.45 -6.34 -1.08
C SER A 224 -4.02 -6.65 -0.66
N VAL A 225 -3.26 -7.33 -1.53
CA VAL A 225 -1.82 -7.58 -1.35
C VAL A 225 -1.01 -6.29 -1.57
N GLY A 226 -1.62 -5.29 -2.20
CA GLY A 226 -1.05 -4.00 -2.56
C GLY A 226 -0.48 -3.98 -3.98
N HIS A 227 -0.35 -2.80 -4.56
CA HIS A 227 0.31 -2.56 -5.85
C HIS A 227 1.26 -1.36 -5.73
N VAL A 228 2.43 -1.43 -6.36
CA VAL A 228 3.48 -0.42 -6.23
C VAL A 228 3.67 0.32 -7.55
N ASP A 229 3.59 1.64 -7.48
CA ASP A 229 3.83 2.55 -8.59
C ASP A 229 4.95 3.54 -8.27
N ILE A 230 5.61 4.06 -9.30
CA ILE A 230 6.60 5.13 -9.17
C ILE A 230 6.05 6.37 -9.86
N ALA A 231 6.02 7.50 -9.16
CA ALA A 231 5.80 8.79 -9.78
C ALA A 231 7.13 9.51 -9.98
N VAL A 232 7.31 10.08 -11.16
CA VAL A 232 8.39 11.02 -11.46
C VAL A 232 7.76 12.30 -11.97
N ASP A 233 7.95 13.37 -11.20
CA ASP A 233 7.29 14.67 -11.40
C ASP A 233 5.76 14.54 -11.52
N ASN A 234 5.22 14.81 -12.72
CA ASN A 234 3.79 14.85 -13.01
C ASN A 234 3.23 13.53 -13.54
N TYR A 235 4.05 12.48 -13.68
CA TYR A 235 3.61 11.21 -14.25
C TYR A 235 3.76 10.06 -13.26
N ILE A 236 2.75 9.19 -13.20
CA ILE A 236 2.79 7.89 -12.54
C ILE A 236 3.09 6.83 -13.59
N TYR A 237 4.04 5.96 -13.25
CA TYR A 237 4.42 4.78 -14.02
C TYR A 237 3.96 3.54 -13.26
N SER A 238 3.00 2.82 -13.85
CA SER A 238 2.33 1.67 -13.24
C SER A 238 2.50 0.43 -14.12
N TYR A 239 3.11 -0.63 -13.59
CA TYR A 239 3.40 -1.84 -14.37
C TYR A 239 2.68 -3.06 -13.85
N GLY A 240 1.93 -3.72 -14.73
CA GLY A 240 1.11 -4.83 -14.32
C GLY A 240 0.61 -5.68 -15.47
N LEU A 241 -0.19 -6.67 -15.09
CA LEU A 241 -0.86 -7.58 -16.01
C LEU A 241 -2.18 -6.97 -16.50
N HIS A 242 -2.10 -5.92 -17.33
CA HIS A 242 -3.28 -5.15 -17.72
C HIS A 242 -3.96 -5.59 -19.02
N ASP A 243 -3.30 -6.38 -19.88
CA ASP A 243 -3.94 -6.94 -21.08
C ASP A 243 -4.69 -8.24 -20.74
N PRO A 244 -6.03 -8.28 -20.81
CA PRO A 244 -6.80 -9.49 -20.53
C PRO A 244 -6.52 -10.64 -21.51
N LYS A 245 -6.10 -10.35 -22.76
CA LYS A 245 -5.96 -11.34 -23.83
C LYS A 245 -4.75 -12.25 -23.65
N THR A 246 -3.75 -11.80 -22.90
CA THR A 246 -2.50 -12.55 -22.70
C THR A 246 -2.40 -13.17 -21.31
N ARG A 247 -3.43 -13.00 -20.46
CA ARG A 247 -3.43 -13.55 -19.10
C ARG A 247 -3.50 -15.07 -19.13
N ALA A 248 -2.63 -15.70 -18.36
CA ALA A 248 -2.66 -17.13 -18.07
C ALA A 248 -2.33 -17.37 -16.58
N LEU A 249 -2.25 -18.64 -16.18
CA LEU A 249 -1.92 -19.07 -14.81
C LEU A 249 -2.76 -18.33 -13.76
N PHE A 250 -4.09 -18.39 -13.89
CA PHE A 250 -5.02 -17.73 -12.97
C PHE A 250 -4.81 -16.21 -12.82
N GLY A 251 -4.33 -15.55 -13.88
CA GLY A 251 -4.10 -14.10 -13.88
C GLY A 251 -2.81 -13.67 -13.17
N THR A 252 -1.84 -14.58 -13.02
CA THR A 252 -0.51 -14.27 -12.46
C THR A 252 0.58 -14.12 -13.52
N PHE A 253 0.26 -14.42 -14.78
CA PHE A 253 1.19 -14.45 -15.90
C PHE A 253 0.59 -13.81 -17.15
N GLY A 254 1.40 -13.11 -17.93
CA GLY A 254 1.07 -12.66 -19.28
C GLY A 254 1.97 -11.52 -19.72
N ASP A 255 1.53 -10.72 -20.69
CA ASP A 255 2.34 -9.60 -21.17
C ASP A 255 2.43 -8.51 -20.11
N GLY A 256 3.64 -8.00 -19.91
CA GLY A 256 3.86 -6.82 -19.09
C GLY A 256 3.36 -5.56 -19.79
N VAL A 257 2.51 -4.81 -19.10
CA VAL A 257 1.98 -3.54 -19.60
C VAL A 257 2.37 -2.43 -18.63
N LEU A 258 3.01 -1.39 -19.15
CA LEU A 258 3.36 -0.18 -18.42
C LEU A 258 2.39 0.95 -18.77
N PHE A 259 1.73 1.50 -17.78
CA PHE A 259 0.94 2.71 -17.92
C PHE A 259 1.81 3.91 -17.57
N LYS A 260 1.72 4.97 -18.37
CA LYS A 260 2.17 6.32 -18.07
C LYS A 260 0.94 7.20 -17.94
N LEU A 261 0.73 7.74 -16.75
CA LEU A 261 -0.51 8.44 -16.41
C LEU A 261 -0.20 9.81 -15.81
N ASN A 262 -1.05 10.81 -16.05
CA ASN A 262 -0.97 12.05 -15.27
C ASN A 262 -1.24 11.75 -13.79
N LYS A 263 -0.34 12.22 -12.93
CA LYS A 263 -0.35 11.94 -11.49
C LYS A 263 -1.62 12.43 -10.80
N GLU A 264 -2.04 13.66 -11.06
CA GLU A 264 -3.22 14.25 -10.40
C GLU A 264 -4.51 13.56 -10.83
N ILE A 265 -4.69 13.37 -12.14
CA ILE A 265 -5.86 12.69 -12.71
C ILE A 265 -5.96 11.26 -12.18
N SER A 266 -4.83 10.55 -12.10
CA SER A 266 -4.78 9.15 -11.69
C SER A 266 -4.99 8.92 -10.21
N LEU A 267 -4.43 9.80 -9.36
CA LEU A 267 -4.70 9.79 -7.93
C LEU A 267 -6.20 9.98 -7.69
N ASN A 268 -6.80 10.98 -8.35
CA ASN A 268 -8.23 11.27 -8.25
C ASN A 268 -9.09 10.09 -8.71
N HIS A 269 -8.80 9.53 -9.89
CA HIS A 269 -9.48 8.35 -10.41
C HIS A 269 -9.37 7.14 -9.47
N SER A 270 -8.16 6.83 -9.02
CA SER A 270 -7.89 5.66 -8.19
C SER A 270 -8.62 5.73 -6.84
N VAL A 271 -8.64 6.91 -6.22
CA VAL A 271 -9.29 7.11 -4.92
C VAL A 271 -10.82 7.14 -5.07
N HIS A 272 -11.35 7.92 -6.00
CA HIS A 272 -12.80 8.21 -6.03
C HIS A 272 -13.61 7.28 -6.93
N GLN A 273 -13.00 6.68 -7.96
CA GLN A 273 -13.71 5.80 -8.90
C GLN A 273 -13.40 4.31 -8.68
N GLU A 274 -12.17 3.99 -8.27
CA GLU A 274 -11.74 2.60 -8.04
C GLU A 274 -11.72 2.20 -6.54
N ASP A 275 -12.03 3.16 -5.65
CA ASP A 275 -12.09 2.98 -4.19
C ASP A 275 -10.78 2.42 -3.61
N LYS A 276 -9.66 3.03 -4.01
CA LYS A 276 -8.31 2.64 -3.56
C LYS A 276 -7.79 3.60 -2.52
N MET A 277 -7.23 3.06 -1.45
CA MET A 277 -6.33 3.80 -0.57
C MET A 277 -4.94 3.87 -1.22
N ILE A 278 -4.30 5.03 -1.19
CA ILE A 278 -2.96 5.24 -1.72
C ILE A 278 -2.10 5.84 -0.61
N ILE A 279 -0.97 5.19 -0.32
CA ILE A 279 0.07 5.72 0.54
C ILE A 279 1.23 6.15 -0.36
N MET A 280 1.49 7.45 -0.43
CA MET A 280 2.55 8.04 -1.24
C MET A 280 3.72 8.46 -0.36
N PHE A 281 4.92 8.00 -0.70
CA PHE A 281 6.17 8.29 -0.03
C PHE A 281 7.04 9.16 -0.93
N ASN A 282 7.20 10.43 -0.56
CA ASN A 282 8.08 11.35 -1.26
C ASN A 282 9.54 11.08 -0.87
N LEU A 283 10.37 10.80 -1.87
CA LEU A 283 11.78 10.51 -1.68
C LEU A 283 12.63 11.78 -1.78
N ASN A 284 13.50 11.97 -0.79
CA ASN A 284 14.56 12.96 -0.77
C ASN A 284 15.73 12.43 -1.60
N ILE A 285 15.80 12.87 -2.86
CA ILE A 285 16.84 12.46 -3.82
C ILE A 285 17.50 13.70 -4.42
N SER A 286 18.78 13.61 -4.78
CA SER A 286 19.47 14.69 -5.49
C SER A 286 19.08 14.75 -6.96
N ASP A 287 19.31 15.89 -7.62
CA ASP A 287 19.04 16.06 -9.06
C ASP A 287 19.78 15.03 -9.92
N THR A 288 21.03 14.71 -9.56
CA THR A 288 21.81 13.65 -10.22
C THR A 288 21.19 12.26 -10.09
N GLN A 289 20.54 11.96 -8.96
CA GLN A 289 19.84 10.70 -8.77
C GLN A 289 18.53 10.69 -9.55
N LYS A 290 17.82 11.82 -9.59
CA LYS A 290 16.62 11.97 -10.40
C LYS A 290 16.93 11.73 -11.89
N GLU A 291 17.99 12.32 -12.41
CA GLU A 291 18.41 12.17 -13.81
C GLU A 291 18.72 10.71 -14.18
N ILE A 292 19.33 9.94 -13.28
CA ILE A 292 19.55 8.51 -13.50
C ILE A 292 18.22 7.73 -13.55
N ILE A 293 17.20 8.11 -12.76
CA ILE A 293 15.87 7.47 -12.78
C ILE A 293 15.17 7.79 -14.10
N GLU A 294 15.22 9.05 -14.54
CA GLU A 294 14.67 9.50 -15.82
C GLU A 294 15.31 8.77 -17.00
N ASN A 295 16.66 8.69 -17.03
CA ASN A 295 17.39 7.94 -18.05
C ASN A 295 17.00 6.45 -18.10
N LYS A 296 16.73 5.83 -16.95
CA LYS A 296 16.23 4.44 -16.93
C LYS A 296 14.82 4.33 -17.50
N LEU A 297 13.93 5.26 -17.16
CA LEU A 297 12.58 5.31 -17.73
C LEU A 297 12.62 5.50 -19.24
N GLU A 298 13.46 6.40 -19.74
CA GLU A 298 13.63 6.62 -21.17
C GLU A 298 14.14 5.37 -21.89
N ASN A 299 15.17 4.72 -21.35
CA ASN A 299 15.68 3.47 -21.91
C ASN A 299 14.60 2.38 -21.93
N LEU A 300 13.83 2.25 -20.85
CA LEU A 300 12.75 1.28 -20.75
C LEU A 300 11.61 1.55 -21.74
N LEU A 301 11.29 2.82 -21.99
CA LEU A 301 10.29 3.22 -22.99
C LEU A 301 10.80 3.11 -24.43
N LYS A 302 12.11 3.24 -24.67
CA LYS A 302 12.73 3.12 -26.01
C LYS A 302 12.50 1.75 -26.64
N ASP A 303 12.56 0.69 -25.82
CA ASP A 303 12.32 -0.70 -26.25
C ASP A 303 10.85 -1.12 -26.14
N ALA A 304 9.97 -0.18 -25.78
CA ALA A 304 8.54 -0.37 -25.73
C ALA A 304 7.85 0.07 -27.04
N TYR A 305 6.59 -0.33 -27.19
CA TYR A 305 5.67 0.19 -28.18
C TYR A 305 4.35 0.53 -27.50
N GLU A 306 3.68 1.54 -28.02
CA GLU A 306 2.35 1.91 -27.52
C GLU A 306 1.37 0.77 -27.81
N TRP A 307 0.73 0.29 -26.75
CA TRP A 307 -0.31 -0.73 -26.80
C TRP A 307 -1.63 -0.08 -26.45
N LYS A 308 -2.67 -0.39 -27.25
CA LYS A 308 -3.98 0.23 -27.09
C LYS A 308 -4.94 -0.75 -26.42
N PRO A 309 -5.58 -0.39 -25.30
CA PRO A 309 -6.62 -1.21 -24.71
C PRO A 309 -7.83 -1.28 -25.64
N GLU A 310 -8.72 -2.24 -25.39
CA GLU A 310 -9.88 -2.50 -26.25
C GLU A 310 -10.76 -1.27 -26.44
N ALA A 311 -11.03 -0.50 -25.37
CA ALA A 311 -11.81 0.72 -25.47
C ALA A 311 -11.18 1.78 -26.41
N GLN A 312 -9.86 1.96 -26.36
CA GLN A 312 -9.17 2.89 -27.26
C GLN A 312 -9.24 2.40 -28.70
N TYR A 313 -8.99 1.11 -28.93
CA TYR A 313 -9.07 0.51 -30.26
C TYR A 313 -10.47 0.64 -30.87
N LEU A 314 -11.54 0.39 -30.10
CA LEU A 314 -12.92 0.54 -30.56
C LEU A 314 -13.28 1.99 -30.87
N PHE A 315 -12.85 2.93 -30.03
CA PHE A 315 -13.05 4.37 -30.22
C PHE A 315 -12.40 4.86 -31.52
N GLU A 316 -11.13 4.54 -31.75
CA GLU A 316 -10.40 4.96 -32.95
C GLU A 316 -10.94 4.33 -34.25
N ASN A 317 -11.63 3.19 -34.17
CA ASN A 317 -12.20 2.49 -35.33
C ASN A 317 -13.71 2.70 -35.50
N ASN A 318 -14.31 3.69 -34.83
CA ASN A 318 -15.74 4.02 -34.90
C ASN A 318 -16.68 2.82 -34.63
N LYS A 319 -16.29 1.92 -33.72
CA LYS A 319 -17.11 0.76 -33.34
C LYS A 319 -17.89 1.06 -32.04
N PRO A 320 -19.18 0.67 -31.95
CA PRO A 320 -19.99 0.93 -30.76
C PRO A 320 -19.41 0.21 -29.53
N ASN A 321 -19.17 0.98 -28.46
CA ASN A 321 -18.47 0.53 -27.26
C ASN A 321 -19.45 0.19 -26.13
N ASN A 322 -20.14 -0.97 -26.25
CA ASN A 322 -21.18 -1.35 -25.28
C ASN A 322 -20.76 -2.41 -24.25
N LYS A 323 -19.52 -2.95 -24.27
CA LYS A 323 -19.18 -4.14 -23.45
C LYS A 323 -17.77 -4.25 -22.85
N SER A 324 -16.83 -3.36 -23.15
CA SER A 324 -15.46 -3.53 -22.60
C SER A 324 -15.37 -2.96 -21.18
N PHE A 325 -15.29 -3.88 -20.20
CA PHE A 325 -15.21 -3.61 -18.75
C PHE A 325 -13.80 -3.87 -18.16
N ASP A 326 -12.79 -4.17 -18.97
CA ASP A 326 -11.46 -4.45 -18.43
C ASP A 326 -10.81 -3.20 -17.81
N TYR A 327 -9.86 -3.43 -16.88
CA TYR A 327 -9.24 -2.35 -16.12
C TYR A 327 -8.52 -1.33 -17.01
N ALA A 328 -7.79 -1.77 -18.02
CA ALA A 328 -7.06 -0.86 -18.91
C ALA A 328 -8.03 0.02 -19.71
N SER A 329 -9.13 -0.57 -20.18
CA SER A 329 -10.21 0.18 -20.83
C SER A 329 -10.89 1.20 -19.92
N ARG A 330 -11.09 0.92 -18.63
CA ARG A 330 -11.63 1.91 -17.67
C ARG A 330 -10.65 3.05 -17.43
N VAL A 331 -9.39 2.72 -17.14
CA VAL A 331 -8.34 3.72 -16.93
C VAL A 331 -8.22 4.64 -18.15
N TYR A 332 -8.18 4.10 -19.37
CA TYR A 332 -8.16 4.89 -20.59
C TYR A 332 -9.37 5.84 -20.74
N LYS A 333 -10.58 5.42 -20.35
CA LYS A 333 -11.79 6.25 -20.48
C LYS A 333 -11.81 7.45 -19.53
N PHE A 334 -11.20 7.31 -18.36
CA PHE A 334 -11.31 8.31 -17.29
C PHE A 334 -10.01 9.06 -17.01
N THR A 335 -8.91 8.68 -17.67
CA THR A 335 -7.61 9.34 -17.55
C THR A 335 -6.97 9.57 -18.92
N ASP A 336 -5.81 10.24 -18.94
CA ASP A 336 -5.00 10.47 -20.13
C ASP A 336 -3.93 9.39 -20.34
N ALA A 337 -4.19 8.17 -19.87
CA ALA A 337 -3.24 7.07 -19.86
C ALA A 337 -2.65 6.79 -21.25
N LYS A 338 -1.32 6.73 -21.31
CA LYS A 338 -0.61 6.04 -22.39
C LYS A 338 -0.15 4.69 -21.89
N MET A 339 -0.33 3.66 -22.69
CA MET A 339 -0.03 2.28 -22.29
C MET A 339 0.99 1.68 -23.23
N TYR A 340 1.94 0.93 -22.69
CA TYR A 340 3.09 0.41 -23.40
C TYR A 340 3.29 -1.07 -23.12
N LYS A 341 3.67 -1.82 -24.15
CA LYS A 341 4.20 -3.17 -24.06
C LYS A 341 5.64 -3.21 -24.56
N PHE A 342 6.40 -4.21 -24.16
CA PHE A 342 7.84 -4.28 -24.48
C PHE A 342 8.13 -5.24 -25.64
N LYS A 343 9.06 -4.86 -26.53
CA LYS A 343 9.46 -5.68 -27.69
C LYS A 343 10.46 -6.78 -27.30
N LYS A 344 11.49 -6.38 -26.55
CA LYS A 344 12.59 -7.22 -26.06
C LYS A 344 13.04 -6.59 -24.75
N GLU A 345 12.92 -7.31 -23.63
CA GLU A 345 13.50 -6.94 -22.33
C GLU A 345 12.96 -7.85 -21.21
N LYS A 346 13.53 -7.72 -20.00
CA LYS A 346 13.08 -8.41 -18.79
C LYS A 346 11.60 -8.15 -18.47
N PHE A 347 11.07 -6.96 -18.79
CA PHE A 347 9.70 -6.54 -18.49
C PHE A 347 8.65 -6.88 -19.56
N LYS A 348 9.06 -7.55 -20.64
CA LYS A 348 8.14 -8.07 -21.67
C LYS A 348 7.05 -8.95 -21.08
N THR A 349 7.38 -9.70 -20.05
CA THR A 349 6.48 -10.68 -19.46
C THR A 349 6.33 -10.44 -17.99
N TYR A 350 5.09 -10.19 -17.61
CA TYR A 350 4.71 -10.11 -16.23
C TYR A 350 4.56 -11.52 -15.67
N PHE A 351 5.22 -11.77 -14.54
CA PHE A 351 4.98 -12.93 -13.70
C PHE A 351 4.98 -12.49 -12.25
N ALA A 352 3.84 -12.70 -11.57
CA ALA A 352 3.61 -12.18 -10.22
C ALA A 352 4.71 -12.56 -9.21
N ALA A 353 5.32 -13.75 -9.35
CA ALA A 353 6.35 -14.22 -8.44
C ALA A 353 7.72 -13.53 -8.65
N THR A 354 8.05 -13.09 -9.86
CA THR A 354 9.40 -12.60 -10.20
C THR A 354 9.39 -11.26 -10.92
N THR A 355 8.96 -11.20 -12.18
CA THR A 355 8.85 -9.95 -12.95
C THR A 355 7.51 -9.27 -12.70
N ASN A 356 7.44 -8.41 -11.68
CA ASN A 356 6.21 -7.77 -11.24
C ASN A 356 6.39 -6.24 -11.01
N CYS A 357 5.36 -5.58 -10.49
CA CYS A 357 5.35 -4.13 -10.22
C CYS A 357 6.48 -3.72 -9.28
N VAL A 358 6.73 -4.50 -8.23
CA VAL A 358 7.77 -4.23 -7.25
C VAL A 358 9.16 -4.31 -7.88
N LEU A 359 9.40 -5.28 -8.76
CA LEU A 359 10.66 -5.39 -9.48
C LEU A 359 10.89 -4.17 -10.39
N LEU A 360 9.86 -3.66 -11.06
CA LEU A 360 10.00 -2.45 -11.87
C LEU A 360 10.34 -1.25 -10.98
N SER A 361 9.59 -1.04 -9.89
CA SER A 361 9.86 0.04 -8.95
C SER A 361 11.28 -0.01 -8.41
N ASP A 362 11.73 -1.21 -8.00
CA ASP A 362 13.09 -1.45 -7.54
C ASP A 362 14.13 -1.21 -8.64
N TYR A 363 13.88 -1.66 -9.87
CA TYR A 363 14.75 -1.40 -11.02
C TYR A 363 14.94 0.11 -11.25
N LEU A 364 13.89 0.92 -11.14
CA LEU A 364 13.99 2.36 -11.35
C LEU A 364 14.84 3.01 -10.26
N ILE A 365 14.54 2.76 -9.00
CA ILE A 365 15.17 3.47 -7.88
C ILE A 365 16.45 2.81 -7.34
N ARG A 366 16.85 1.61 -7.78
CA ARG A 366 18.08 0.93 -7.33
C ARG A 366 19.16 1.01 -8.41
N SER A 367 20.28 1.70 -8.16
CA SER A 367 21.44 1.77 -9.06
C SER A 367 22.76 1.92 -8.29
N LYS A 368 23.91 1.72 -8.96
CA LYS A 368 25.24 1.95 -8.35
C LYS A 368 25.43 3.37 -7.79
N GLY A 369 24.68 4.37 -8.30
CA GLY A 369 24.65 5.74 -7.80
C GLY A 369 23.41 6.09 -6.94
N ILE A 370 22.45 5.17 -6.86
CA ILE A 370 21.14 5.35 -6.20
C ILE A 370 20.89 4.11 -5.35
N ASN A 371 21.43 4.09 -4.14
CA ASN A 371 21.27 2.97 -3.23
C ASN A 371 20.17 3.28 -2.21
N LEU A 372 19.01 3.71 -2.72
CA LEU A 372 17.92 4.30 -1.95
C LEU A 372 17.11 3.25 -1.18
N ILE A 373 16.96 2.04 -1.72
CA ILE A 373 16.17 0.96 -1.11
C ILE A 373 16.94 -0.36 -1.20
N ARG A 374 17.29 -0.94 -0.05
CA ARG A 374 17.81 -2.31 0.02
C ARG A 374 16.80 -3.22 0.68
N LEU A 375 15.95 -3.77 -0.16
CA LEU A 375 15.11 -4.89 0.21
C LEU A 375 15.81 -6.17 -0.23
N ASN A 376 16.09 -7.03 0.76
CA ASN A 376 16.63 -8.37 0.58
C ASN A 376 15.44 -9.33 0.56
N GLY A 377 15.29 -10.19 -0.45
CA GLY A 377 14.06 -11.01 -0.53
C GLY A 377 13.45 -11.08 -1.90
N ILE A 378 12.43 -11.93 -2.03
CA ILE A 378 11.30 -11.57 -2.89
C ILE A 378 10.64 -10.35 -2.26
N VAL A 379 10.63 -9.25 -2.99
CA VAL A 379 10.04 -8.00 -2.53
C VAL A 379 8.57 -7.99 -2.94
N THR A 380 7.68 -8.07 -1.96
CA THR A 380 6.24 -7.91 -2.15
C THR A 380 5.82 -6.46 -1.86
N PRO A 381 4.68 -5.99 -2.38
CA PRO A 381 4.18 -4.65 -2.07
C PRO A 381 4.06 -4.39 -0.57
N GLY A 382 3.65 -5.38 0.22
CA GLY A 382 3.62 -5.30 1.69
C GLY A 382 5.01 -5.12 2.34
N THR A 383 6.02 -5.91 1.92
CA THR A 383 7.39 -5.73 2.42
C THR A 383 7.99 -4.38 2.01
N TYR A 384 7.62 -3.90 0.83
CA TYR A 384 8.02 -2.60 0.30
C TYR A 384 7.43 -1.46 1.12
N LEU A 385 6.12 -1.53 1.41
CA LEU A 385 5.41 -0.61 2.30
C LEU A 385 6.03 -0.60 3.70
N GLN A 386 6.26 -1.76 4.30
CA GLN A 386 6.85 -1.86 5.64
C GLN A 386 8.23 -1.19 5.70
N PHE A 387 9.05 -1.41 4.67
CA PHE A 387 10.35 -0.75 4.55
C PHE A 387 10.20 0.78 4.49
N LEU A 388 9.37 1.31 3.59
CA LEU A 388 9.18 2.74 3.43
C LEU A 388 8.61 3.41 4.68
N VAL A 389 7.69 2.74 5.37
CA VAL A 389 7.19 3.15 6.68
C VAL A 389 8.34 3.21 7.69
N SER A 390 9.16 2.17 7.77
CA SER A 390 10.29 2.13 8.71
C SER A 390 11.33 3.22 8.42
N GLU A 391 11.60 3.51 7.14
CA GLU A 391 12.46 4.60 6.72
C GLU A 391 11.87 5.95 7.12
N SER A 392 10.58 6.15 6.88
CA SER A 392 9.90 7.42 7.18
C SER A 392 9.96 7.85 8.64
N ILE A 393 10.23 6.94 9.58
CA ILE A 393 10.31 7.22 11.02
C ILE A 393 11.73 7.65 11.44
N LYS A 394 12.76 7.47 10.60
CA LYS A 394 14.16 7.79 10.92
C LYS A 394 14.43 9.28 10.80
N ASP A 395 15.36 9.80 11.62
CA ASP A 395 15.71 11.23 11.64
C ASP A 395 16.42 11.70 10.35
N ASN A 396 17.21 10.82 9.72
CA ASN A 396 17.86 11.08 8.43
C ASN A 396 17.31 10.15 7.34
N SER A 397 16.00 10.24 7.16
CA SER A 397 15.20 9.39 6.28
C SER A 397 15.34 9.80 4.82
N ILE A 398 15.40 8.80 3.93
CA ILE A 398 15.18 8.99 2.50
C ILE A 398 13.75 9.46 2.22
N VAL A 399 12.77 9.04 2.99
CA VAL A 399 11.39 9.51 2.87
C VAL A 399 11.28 10.87 3.57
N ASN A 400 11.09 11.92 2.77
CA ASN A 400 10.86 13.28 3.26
C ASN A 400 9.45 13.40 3.84
N LYS A 401 8.46 12.96 3.06
CA LYS A 401 7.04 13.15 3.37
C LYS A 401 6.24 11.89 3.05
N VAL A 402 5.24 11.60 3.87
CA VAL A 402 4.24 10.56 3.61
C VAL A 402 2.89 11.24 3.44
N SER A 403 2.20 10.95 2.33
CA SER A 403 0.85 11.44 2.06
C SER A 403 -0.08 10.25 1.92
N ILE A 404 -1.26 10.32 2.52
CA ILE A 404 -2.27 9.26 2.44
C ILE A 404 -3.47 9.83 1.71
N TYR A 405 -3.89 9.15 0.64
CA TYR A 405 -5.10 9.43 -0.09
C TYR A 405 -6.08 8.29 0.16
N THR A 406 -7.24 8.59 0.72
CA THR A 406 -8.27 7.59 1.04
C THR A 406 -9.63 8.13 0.68
N HIS A 407 -10.50 7.23 0.26
CA HIS A 407 -11.94 7.48 0.26
C HIS A 407 -12.46 7.24 1.68
N HIS A 408 -13.09 8.24 2.30
CA HIS A 408 -13.57 8.10 3.68
C HIS A 408 -14.90 7.34 3.72
N ASN A 409 -14.83 6.01 3.85
CA ASN A 409 -15.96 5.20 4.34
C ASN A 409 -16.16 5.50 5.83
N LEU A 410 -17.28 6.11 6.17
CA LEU A 410 -17.66 6.43 7.54
C LEU A 410 -18.27 5.19 8.19
N LYS A 411 -18.18 5.09 9.52
CA LYS A 411 -18.93 4.07 10.27
C LYS A 411 -20.41 4.18 9.90
N ASP A 412 -21.07 3.02 9.77
CA ASP A 412 -22.48 2.85 9.41
C ASP A 412 -22.82 2.81 7.90
N GLY A 413 -21.81 2.73 7.01
CA GLY A 413 -22.03 2.51 5.57
C GLY A 413 -22.20 3.80 4.75
N PHE A 414 -21.89 4.95 5.34
CA PHE A 414 -21.88 6.23 4.64
C PHE A 414 -20.56 6.48 3.92
N ILE A 415 -20.61 7.15 2.78
CA ILE A 415 -19.47 7.40 1.89
C ILE A 415 -19.27 8.91 1.73
N LEU A 416 -18.09 9.45 2.08
CA LEU A 416 -17.78 10.88 1.95
C LEU A 416 -16.99 11.17 0.67
N TYR A 417 -17.49 12.04 -0.20
CA TYR A 417 -16.79 12.55 -1.39
C TYR A 417 -16.38 14.01 -1.20
N THR A 418 -15.17 14.36 -1.63
CA THR A 418 -14.73 15.76 -1.75
C THR A 418 -14.37 16.09 -3.20
N PHE A 419 -14.79 17.25 -3.68
CA PHE A 419 -14.57 17.66 -5.07
C PHE A 419 -14.74 19.17 -5.27
N ASN A 420 -14.12 19.71 -6.32
CA ASN A 420 -14.23 21.13 -6.66
C ASN A 420 -15.47 21.41 -7.54
N GLY A 421 -16.07 22.58 -7.30
CA GLY A 421 -17.43 23.05 -7.64
C GLY A 421 -18.18 22.52 -8.85
N LEU A 422 -17.51 22.24 -9.97
CA LEU A 422 -18.17 21.81 -11.21
C LEU A 422 -18.41 20.29 -11.28
N LYS A 423 -17.64 19.49 -10.56
CA LYS A 423 -17.83 18.02 -10.52
C LYS A 423 -19.00 17.72 -9.59
N ARG A 424 -19.94 16.86 -9.98
CA ARG A 424 -21.03 16.37 -9.10
C ARG A 424 -21.93 17.47 -8.49
N LYS A 425 -22.15 18.57 -9.22
CA LYS A 425 -22.97 19.71 -8.76
C LYS A 425 -24.38 19.33 -8.29
N GLU A 426 -24.96 18.29 -8.88
CA GLU A 426 -26.31 17.85 -8.53
C GLU A 426 -26.38 17.26 -7.12
N ASP A 427 -25.31 16.60 -6.67
CA ASP A 427 -25.29 15.82 -5.44
C ASP A 427 -25.40 16.71 -4.20
N TYR A 428 -24.67 17.83 -4.14
CA TYR A 428 -24.80 18.79 -3.03
C TYR A 428 -26.06 19.66 -3.16
N ARG A 429 -26.50 19.97 -4.40
CA ARG A 429 -27.68 20.81 -4.65
C ARG A 429 -28.96 20.15 -4.17
N ILE A 430 -29.10 18.84 -4.35
CA ILE A 430 -30.27 18.09 -3.85
C ILE A 430 -30.39 18.24 -2.34
N VAL A 431 -29.29 18.04 -1.59
CA VAL A 431 -29.30 18.14 -0.12
C VAL A 431 -29.58 19.56 0.33
N ARG A 432 -28.91 20.55 -0.28
CA ARG A 432 -29.09 21.97 0.06
C ARG A 432 -30.48 22.48 -0.25
N LYS A 433 -31.06 22.10 -1.40
CA LYS A 433 -32.45 22.43 -1.73
C LYS A 433 -33.41 21.90 -0.67
N GLN A 434 -33.27 20.63 -0.29
CA GLN A 434 -34.15 20.03 0.72
C GLN A 434 -34.02 20.69 2.10
N VAL A 435 -32.83 21.14 2.49
CA VAL A 435 -32.63 21.74 3.82
C VAL A 435 -32.89 23.24 3.81
N PHE A 436 -32.27 24.00 2.91
CA PHE A 436 -32.35 25.45 2.92
C PHE A 436 -33.65 25.97 2.29
N ILE A 437 -34.09 25.41 1.16
CA ILE A 437 -35.30 25.85 0.48
C ILE A 437 -36.54 25.18 1.08
N ASP A 438 -36.59 23.84 1.04
CA ASP A 438 -37.82 23.11 1.39
C ASP A 438 -38.09 23.11 2.91
N GLU A 439 -37.05 23.08 3.76
CA GLU A 439 -37.20 23.06 5.23
C GLU A 439 -37.05 24.44 5.89
N GLN A 440 -36.08 25.26 5.46
CA GLN A 440 -35.80 26.57 6.07
C GLN A 440 -36.42 27.77 5.32
N ASN A 441 -37.10 27.54 4.18
CA ASN A 441 -37.76 28.57 3.36
C ASN A 441 -36.82 29.68 2.83
N PHE A 442 -35.55 29.36 2.56
CA PHE A 442 -34.63 30.28 1.88
C PHE A 442 -35.08 30.46 0.43
N LYS A 443 -34.94 31.67 -0.13
CA LYS A 443 -35.39 31.96 -1.50
C LYS A 443 -34.43 31.44 -2.56
N VAL A 444 -33.13 31.58 -2.30
CA VAL A 444 -32.04 31.14 -3.18
C VAL A 444 -30.91 30.63 -2.29
N ASP A 445 -30.34 29.49 -2.65
CA ASP A 445 -29.20 28.92 -1.92
C ASP A 445 -27.89 28.91 -2.75
N ILE A 446 -28.00 28.87 -4.08
CA ILE A 446 -26.85 28.74 -4.99
C ILE A 446 -26.26 30.12 -5.28
N ASP A 447 -24.93 30.24 -5.22
CA ASP A 447 -24.18 31.47 -5.50
C ASP A 447 -22.96 31.22 -6.40
N GLU A 448 -22.27 32.29 -6.82
CA GLU A 448 -21.09 32.23 -7.70
C GLU A 448 -19.89 31.52 -7.04
N ILE A 449 -19.87 31.45 -5.70
CA ILE A 449 -18.83 30.78 -4.91
C ILE A 449 -18.89 29.27 -5.09
N ASP A 450 -20.07 28.74 -5.42
CA ASP A 450 -20.27 27.30 -5.63
C ASP A 450 -19.39 26.73 -6.75
N GLU A 451 -18.99 27.53 -7.75
CA GLU A 451 -18.20 27.07 -8.89
C GLU A 451 -16.73 26.82 -8.56
N TYR A 452 -16.14 27.60 -7.66
CA TYR A 452 -14.73 27.53 -7.29
C TYR A 452 -14.45 26.99 -5.88
N SER A 453 -15.51 26.74 -5.09
CA SER A 453 -15.39 26.12 -3.77
C SER A 453 -15.14 24.61 -3.84
N THR A 454 -14.54 24.06 -2.79
CA THR A 454 -14.43 22.63 -2.56
C THR A 454 -15.64 22.17 -1.76
N HIS A 455 -16.40 21.21 -2.29
CA HIS A 455 -17.58 20.63 -1.65
C HIS A 455 -17.24 19.28 -1.03
N ALA A 456 -17.88 18.97 0.09
CA ALA A 456 -17.83 17.70 0.77
C ALA A 456 -19.26 17.14 0.87
N VAL A 457 -19.54 15.98 0.27
CA VAL A 457 -20.87 15.36 0.24
C VAL A 457 -20.81 13.94 0.80
N ILE A 458 -21.67 13.63 1.77
CA ILE A 458 -21.84 12.28 2.32
C ILE A 458 -23.02 11.61 1.64
N PHE A 459 -22.84 10.34 1.30
CA PHE A 459 -23.85 9.46 0.72
C PHE A 459 -24.21 8.33 1.66
N ASP A 460 -25.48 7.94 1.67
CA ASP A 460 -25.94 6.62 2.11
C ASP A 460 -26.22 5.78 0.86
N LYS A 461 -25.35 4.81 0.56
CA LYS A 461 -25.30 4.12 -0.73
C LYS A 461 -25.18 5.12 -1.90
N GLU A 462 -26.23 5.31 -2.69
CA GLU A 462 -26.27 6.22 -3.83
C GLU A 462 -27.00 7.53 -3.54
N LYS A 463 -27.58 7.70 -2.34
CA LYS A 463 -28.34 8.90 -1.96
C LYS A 463 -27.43 9.92 -1.27
N PRO A 464 -27.31 11.17 -1.73
CA PRO A 464 -26.61 12.21 -0.98
C PRO A 464 -27.46 12.63 0.23
N VAL A 465 -26.83 12.70 1.41
CA VAL A 465 -27.53 12.87 2.70
C VAL A 465 -27.00 14.03 3.54
N ALA A 466 -25.79 14.51 3.27
CA ALA A 466 -25.22 15.67 3.92
C ALA A 466 -24.21 16.37 3.01
N THR A 467 -24.05 17.68 3.15
CA THR A 467 -23.05 18.44 2.39
C THR A 467 -22.51 19.65 3.14
N GLY A 468 -21.37 20.15 2.69
CA GLY A 468 -20.77 21.42 3.09
C GLY A 468 -19.76 21.89 2.06
N ARG A 469 -19.32 23.15 2.15
CA ARG A 469 -18.28 23.69 1.26
C ARG A 469 -17.23 24.47 2.03
N VAL A 470 -16.04 24.56 1.44
CA VAL A 470 -14.94 25.42 1.88
C VAL A 470 -14.36 26.19 0.70
N TYR A 471 -14.04 27.46 0.91
CA TYR A 471 -13.40 28.32 -0.10
C TYR A 471 -12.45 29.32 0.57
N GLN A 472 -11.56 29.90 -0.23
CA GLN A 472 -10.71 31.01 0.18
C GLN A 472 -11.18 32.27 -0.52
N ASP A 473 -11.30 33.37 0.21
CA ASP A 473 -11.63 34.68 -0.37
C ASP A 473 -10.39 35.39 -0.95
N GLU A 474 -10.60 36.54 -1.57
CA GLU A 474 -9.52 37.35 -2.18
C GLU A 474 -8.46 37.83 -1.17
N THR A 475 -8.82 37.91 0.12
CA THR A 475 -7.90 38.31 1.19
C THR A 475 -7.06 37.15 1.72
N GLY A 476 -7.34 35.93 1.27
CA GLY A 476 -6.69 34.70 1.72
C GLY A 476 -7.34 34.08 2.96
N LEU A 477 -8.46 34.62 3.46
CA LEU A 477 -9.23 34.06 4.56
C LEU A 477 -10.06 32.86 4.08
N VAL A 478 -10.16 31.84 4.93
CA VAL A 478 -10.82 30.58 4.59
C VAL A 478 -12.18 30.51 5.22
N HIS A 479 -13.20 30.27 4.41
CA HIS A 479 -14.59 30.22 4.83
C HIS A 479 -15.17 28.83 4.66
N ILE A 480 -15.76 28.30 5.72
CA ILE A 480 -16.59 27.09 5.67
C ILE A 480 -18.05 27.51 5.73
N GLY A 481 -18.88 26.92 4.87
CA GLY A 481 -20.30 27.24 4.79
C GLY A 481 -21.16 26.13 4.20
N ARG A 482 -22.46 26.41 4.08
CA ARG A 482 -23.48 25.51 3.51
C ARG A 482 -23.52 24.11 4.16
N ILE A 483 -23.16 24.03 5.44
CA ILE A 483 -23.21 22.79 6.22
C ILE A 483 -24.67 22.39 6.44
N CYS A 484 -25.10 21.28 5.84
CA CYS A 484 -26.46 20.79 6.01
C CYS A 484 -26.52 19.25 5.97
N VAL A 485 -27.53 18.70 6.66
CA VAL A 485 -27.79 17.26 6.77
C VAL A 485 -29.30 17.05 6.65
N LEU A 486 -29.72 16.11 5.80
CA LEU A 486 -31.12 15.73 5.67
C LEU A 486 -31.70 15.31 7.01
N LYS A 487 -32.95 15.71 7.29
CA LYS A 487 -33.61 15.56 8.59
C LYS A 487 -33.57 14.14 9.14
N GLU A 488 -33.79 13.15 8.28
CA GLU A 488 -33.79 11.72 8.61
C GLU A 488 -32.39 11.14 8.93
N TYR A 489 -31.32 11.83 8.53
CA TYR A 489 -29.93 11.44 8.79
C TYR A 489 -29.25 12.26 9.90
N ARG A 490 -30.01 13.14 10.56
CA ARG A 490 -29.52 13.87 11.75
C ARG A 490 -29.25 12.87 12.88
N LYS A 491 -28.35 13.24 13.81
CA LYS A 491 -27.85 12.41 14.94
C LYS A 491 -26.81 11.34 14.59
N HIS A 492 -26.50 11.09 13.32
CA HIS A 492 -25.36 10.27 12.89
C HIS A 492 -24.00 11.00 12.90
N LYS A 493 -23.94 12.22 13.47
CA LYS A 493 -22.74 13.08 13.52
C LYS A 493 -22.14 13.44 12.15
N LEU A 494 -22.92 13.33 11.06
CA LEU A 494 -22.48 13.61 9.69
C LEU A 494 -21.97 15.04 9.49
N ALA A 495 -22.62 16.04 10.11
CA ALA A 495 -22.14 17.43 10.07
C ALA A 495 -20.74 17.58 10.69
N SER A 496 -20.44 16.87 11.78
CA SER A 496 -19.09 16.90 12.39
C SER A 496 -18.04 16.26 11.50
N ILE A 497 -18.43 15.27 10.68
CA ILE A 497 -17.53 14.61 9.73
C ILE A 497 -17.21 15.56 8.58
N ILE A 498 -18.23 16.17 7.98
CA ILE A 498 -18.07 17.20 6.95
C ILE A 498 -17.20 18.34 7.47
N MET A 499 -17.48 18.84 8.67
CA MET A 499 -16.70 19.92 9.28
C MET A 499 -15.22 19.53 9.41
N LYS A 500 -14.89 18.33 9.89
CA LYS A 500 -13.50 17.90 10.01
C LYS A 500 -12.79 17.82 8.66
N GLU A 501 -13.48 17.30 7.65
CA GLU A 501 -12.91 17.20 6.30
C GLU A 501 -12.66 18.59 5.70
N LEU A 502 -13.62 19.51 5.84
CA LEU A 502 -13.49 20.88 5.35
C LEU A 502 -12.47 21.68 6.17
N GLU A 503 -12.35 21.43 7.47
CA GLU A 503 -11.29 22.00 8.32
C GLU A 503 -9.91 21.57 7.85
N ILE A 504 -9.73 20.29 7.54
CA ILE A 504 -8.48 19.75 6.99
C ILE A 504 -8.09 20.51 5.71
N ILE A 505 -9.04 20.67 4.79
CA ILE A 505 -8.82 21.39 3.53
C ILE A 505 -8.53 22.87 3.80
N GLY A 506 -9.30 23.50 4.68
CA GLY A 506 -9.18 24.91 4.99
C GLY A 506 -7.87 25.28 5.69
N PHE A 507 -7.42 24.46 6.66
CA PHE A 507 -6.16 24.67 7.37
C PHE A 507 -4.93 24.41 6.50
N ALA A 508 -5.10 23.82 5.32
CA ALA A 508 -4.05 23.76 4.32
C ALA A 508 -3.86 25.09 3.57
N TRP A 509 -4.84 26.01 3.63
CA TRP A 509 -4.82 27.31 2.94
C TRP A 509 -4.51 28.47 3.88
N ASN A 510 -5.01 28.42 5.13
CA ASN A 510 -4.79 29.46 6.15
C ASN A 510 -4.87 28.85 7.55
N ASP A 511 -4.07 29.34 8.50
CA ASP A 511 -4.11 28.91 9.89
C ASP A 511 -5.39 29.34 10.63
N THR A 512 -6.21 30.20 10.01
CA THR A 512 -7.51 30.64 10.53
C THR A 512 -8.61 30.26 9.57
N ILE A 513 -9.63 29.57 10.10
CA ILE A 513 -10.88 29.27 9.40
C ILE A 513 -11.99 30.11 10.03
N THR A 514 -12.78 30.75 9.20
CA THR A 514 -14.00 31.50 9.56
C THR A 514 -15.24 30.78 9.05
N LEU A 515 -16.36 31.01 9.72
CA LEU A 515 -17.68 30.59 9.26
C LEU A 515 -18.72 31.58 9.79
N SER A 516 -19.81 31.73 9.04
CA SER A 516 -21.03 32.37 9.52
C SER A 516 -21.94 31.28 10.09
N SER A 517 -22.19 31.31 11.40
CA SER A 517 -23.04 30.35 12.09
C SER A 517 -24.40 30.96 12.35
N GLN A 518 -25.48 30.26 12.01
CA GLN A 518 -26.79 30.51 12.63
C GLN A 518 -26.63 30.46 14.16
N VAL A 519 -27.23 31.40 14.90
CA VAL A 519 -27.12 31.46 16.36
C VAL A 519 -27.57 30.14 17.01
N SER A 520 -28.58 29.49 16.43
CA SER A 520 -29.06 28.16 16.83
C SER A 520 -28.00 27.04 16.72
N ALA A 521 -27.02 27.18 15.82
CA ALA A 521 -25.95 26.22 15.56
C ALA A 521 -24.63 26.56 16.29
N GLN A 522 -24.55 27.70 16.98
CA GLN A 522 -23.33 28.16 17.66
C GLN A 522 -22.77 27.09 18.61
N GLY A 523 -23.64 26.45 19.41
CA GLY A 523 -23.24 25.40 20.35
C GLY A 523 -22.64 24.15 19.69
N PHE A 524 -22.96 23.87 18.42
CA PHE A 524 -22.32 22.81 17.65
C PHE A 524 -20.88 23.19 17.27
N TYR A 525 -20.68 24.39 16.72
CA TYR A 525 -19.36 24.86 16.32
C TYR A 525 -18.43 25.10 17.51
N SER A 526 -18.96 25.58 18.65
CA SER A 526 -18.18 25.72 19.88
C SER A 526 -17.60 24.39 20.38
N LYS A 527 -18.33 23.27 20.23
CA LYS A 527 -17.82 21.92 20.56
C LYS A 527 -16.70 21.46 19.61
N LEU A 528 -16.64 22.02 18.41
CA LEU A 528 -15.56 21.78 17.44
C LEU A 528 -14.38 22.74 17.63
N GLY A 529 -14.44 23.65 18.60
CA GLY A 529 -13.36 24.58 18.94
C GLY A 529 -13.44 25.96 18.26
N TYR A 530 -14.56 26.28 17.59
CA TYR A 530 -14.80 27.62 17.07
C TYR A 530 -15.19 28.59 18.18
N LYS A 531 -14.72 29.84 18.07
CA LYS A 531 -15.03 30.93 18.98
C LYS A 531 -15.86 31.99 18.25
N PRO A 532 -16.93 32.53 18.86
CA PRO A 532 -17.68 33.63 18.27
C PRO A 532 -16.81 34.89 18.15
N HIS A 533 -17.10 35.70 17.15
CA HIS A 533 -16.46 36.97 16.86
C HIS A 533 -17.50 37.96 16.32
N GLY A 534 -17.44 39.21 16.77
CA GLY A 534 -18.39 40.25 16.35
C GLY A 534 -19.76 40.18 17.04
N GLU A 535 -20.71 40.91 16.47
CA GLU A 535 -22.11 41.01 16.93
C GLU A 535 -23.02 40.09 16.10
N VAL A 536 -24.21 39.80 16.63
CA VAL A 536 -25.24 39.03 15.91
C VAL A 536 -25.82 39.89 14.79
N TYR A 537 -25.96 39.31 13.60
CA TYR A 537 -26.55 39.96 12.43
C TYR A 537 -27.61 39.07 11.77
N PHE A 538 -28.45 39.66 10.92
CA PHE A 538 -29.45 38.91 10.15
C PHE A 538 -28.92 38.54 8.77
N ASP A 539 -29.05 37.27 8.40
CA ASP A 539 -28.82 36.75 7.04
C ASP A 539 -29.95 35.77 6.68
N GLU A 540 -30.53 35.93 5.48
CA GLU A 540 -31.72 35.19 4.99
C GLU A 540 -32.82 35.02 6.07
N TRP A 541 -33.13 36.10 6.79
CA TRP A 541 -34.16 36.17 7.85
C TRP A 541 -33.87 35.36 9.12
N CYS A 542 -32.62 34.91 9.30
CA CYS A 542 -32.16 34.19 10.49
C CYS A 542 -30.99 34.92 11.16
N GLU A 543 -30.92 34.86 12.49
CA GLU A 543 -29.79 35.40 13.25
C GLU A 543 -28.53 34.55 13.04
N HIS A 544 -27.43 35.22 12.71
CA HIS A 544 -26.11 34.66 12.48
C HIS A 544 -25.06 35.38 13.33
N ILE A 545 -23.94 34.70 13.59
CA ILE A 545 -22.75 35.24 14.24
C ILE A 545 -21.51 34.66 13.58
N ASP A 546 -20.51 35.49 13.34
CA ASP A 546 -19.24 35.01 12.81
C ASP A 546 -18.50 34.19 13.87
N MET A 547 -17.87 33.11 13.44
CA MET A 547 -17.04 32.29 14.31
C MET A 547 -15.72 31.95 13.62
N TYR A 548 -14.66 31.83 14.40
CA TYR A 548 -13.33 31.50 13.89
C TYR A 548 -12.67 30.39 14.72
N LYS A 549 -11.78 29.66 14.07
CA LYS A 549 -10.91 28.65 14.69
C LYS A 549 -9.49 28.82 14.15
N LYS A 550 -8.51 28.84 15.06
CA LYS A 550 -7.08 28.86 14.71
C LYS A 550 -6.48 27.47 14.87
N ARG A 551 -5.53 27.13 14.00
CA ARG A 551 -4.71 25.92 14.10
C ARG A 551 -3.89 25.98 15.39
N VAL A 552 -3.99 24.94 16.22
CA VAL A 552 -3.30 24.82 17.52
C VAL A 552 -2.05 24.00 17.39
#